data_AF-A0A7S0LDK9-F1
#
_entry.id   AF-A0A7S0LDK9-F1
#
_cell.length_a   1.000
_cell.length_b   1.000
_cell.length_c   1.000
_cell.angle_alpha   90.00
_cell.angle_beta   90.00
_cell.angle_gamma   90.00
#
_symmetry.space_group_name_H-M   'P 1'
#
loop_
_entity.id
_entity.type
_entity.pdbx_description
1 polymer ?
#
loop_
_entity_poly.entity_id
_entity_poly.type
_entity_poly.pdbx_seq_one_letter_code
_entity_poly.pdbx_strand_id
1 'polypeptide(L)'
;RSAQPALKVQLPERVYAMDATHPLVSVALAGRRLMIFNLAKPQEPFRSFDSPLKMQSRCIANFKDKSGFAVGSIEGRVGIQHVEEKSKKNFAFKCHRHNDE
;
A
#
# COMPACT_ATOMS: atom_id res chain seq x y z
N ARG A 1 -26.63 -7.31 18.95
CA ARG A 1 -25.69 -8.08 18.09
C ARG A 1 -24.28 -7.72 18.52
N SER A 2 -23.59 -8.57 19.27
CA SER A 2 -22.14 -8.44 19.41
C SER A 2 -21.55 -8.70 18.03
N ALA A 3 -21.00 -7.67 17.39
CA ALA A 3 -20.52 -7.76 16.02
C ALA A 3 -19.20 -8.53 16.00
N GLN A 4 -19.26 -9.85 15.83
CA GLN A 4 -18.07 -10.60 15.45
C GLN A 4 -17.63 -10.14 14.05
N PRO A 5 -16.36 -9.73 13.88
CA PRO A 5 -15.86 -9.30 12.58
C PRO A 5 -15.85 -10.48 11.61
N ALA A 6 -16.24 -10.26 10.35
CA ALA A 6 -16.23 -11.28 9.30
C ALA A 6 -14.81 -11.84 9.03
N LEU A 7 -13.79 -11.04 9.28
CA LEU A 7 -12.38 -11.41 9.20
C LEU A 7 -11.56 -10.57 10.18
N LYS A 8 -10.59 -11.21 10.85
CA LYS A 8 -9.56 -10.53 11.65
C LYS A 8 -8.19 -11.05 11.20
N VAL A 9 -7.29 -10.12 10.85
CA VAL A 9 -5.90 -10.42 10.48
C VAL A 9 -4.99 -9.63 11.40
N GLN A 10 -4.02 -10.30 12.03
CA GLN A 10 -3.03 -9.64 12.86
C GLN A 10 -1.89 -9.12 11.98
N LEU A 11 -1.54 -7.84 12.15
CA LEU A 11 -0.48 -7.19 11.40
C LEU A 11 0.74 -6.96 12.31
N PRO A 12 1.97 -6.94 11.74
CA PRO A 12 3.20 -6.81 12.52
C PRO A 12 3.41 -5.40 13.08
N GLU A 13 2.74 -4.40 12.51
CA GLU A 13 2.84 -3.00 12.90
C GLU A 13 1.50 -2.29 12.64
N ARG A 14 1.41 -1.06 13.15
CA ARG A 14 0.23 -0.18 12.99
C ARG A 14 -0.03 0.12 11.51
N VAL A 15 -1.31 0.15 11.14
CA VAL A 15 -1.77 0.56 9.81
C VAL A 15 -1.79 2.08 9.72
N TYR A 16 -1.16 2.64 8.69
CA TYR A 16 -1.21 4.07 8.37
C TYR A 16 -2.18 4.39 7.24
N ALA A 17 -2.29 3.50 6.24
CA ALA A 17 -3.24 3.64 5.16
C ALA A 17 -3.61 2.27 4.59
N MET A 18 -4.82 2.14 4.04
CA MET A 18 -5.23 0.96 3.30
C MET A 18 -6.19 1.34 2.17
N ASP A 19 -6.22 0.51 1.12
CA ASP A 19 -7.23 0.60 0.08
C ASP A 19 -7.63 -0.80 -0.42
N ALA A 20 -8.89 -0.97 -0.80
CA ALA A 20 -9.48 -2.25 -1.20
C ALA A 20 -10.15 -2.13 -2.57
N THR A 21 -9.76 -3.01 -3.49
CA THR A 21 -10.36 -3.14 -4.81
C THR A 21 -10.40 -4.61 -5.16
N HIS A 22 -11.58 -5.24 -5.08
CA HIS A 22 -11.70 -6.70 -5.16
C HIS A 22 -10.94 -7.30 -6.37
N PRO A 23 -10.06 -8.30 -6.15
CA PRO A 23 -9.80 -9.00 -4.89
C PRO A 23 -8.60 -8.45 -4.08
N LEU A 24 -7.99 -7.34 -4.50
CA LEU A 24 -6.79 -6.77 -3.91
C LEU A 24 -7.10 -5.92 -2.68
N VAL A 25 -6.32 -6.08 -1.61
CA VAL A 25 -6.24 -5.11 -0.51
C VAL A 25 -4.78 -4.72 -0.31
N SER A 26 -4.48 -3.43 -0.40
CA SER A 26 -3.14 -2.90 -0.19
C SER A 26 -3.10 -2.15 1.13
N VAL A 27 -2.08 -2.42 1.95
CA VAL A 27 -1.95 -1.88 3.30
C VAL A 27 -0.55 -1.30 3.48
N ALA A 28 -0.47 -0.06 3.93
CA ALA A 28 0.77 0.59 4.34
C ALA A 28 0.85 0.65 5.86
N LEU A 29 1.96 0.14 6.40
CA LEU A 29 2.22 0.03 7.83
C LEU A 29 3.31 1.01 8.28
N ALA A 30 3.44 1.14 9.61
CA ALA A 30 4.64 1.69 10.22
C ALA A 30 5.91 0.90 9.80
N GLY A 31 7.07 1.54 9.92
CA GLY A 31 8.34 0.95 9.46
C GLY A 31 8.50 0.93 7.93
N ARG A 32 7.67 1.67 7.19
CA ARG A 32 7.65 1.73 5.71
C ARG A 32 7.28 0.40 5.06
N ARG A 33 6.66 -0.53 5.78
CA ARG A 33 6.27 -1.83 5.24
C ARG A 33 4.96 -1.72 4.44
N LEU A 34 4.92 -2.38 3.29
CA LEU A 34 3.74 -2.57 2.46
C LEU A 34 3.32 -4.04 2.51
N MET A 35 2.02 -4.28 2.59
CA MET A 35 1.43 -5.62 2.54
C MET A 35 0.30 -5.61 1.53
N ILE A 36 0.29 -6.61 0.66
CA ILE A 36 -0.76 -6.85 -0.32
C ILE A 36 -1.47 -8.12 0.10
N PHE A 37 -2.79 -8.11 0.14
CA PHE A 37 -3.64 -9.27 0.40
C PHE A 37 -4.51 -9.55 -0.83
N ASN A 38 -4.80 -10.84 -1.02
CA ASN A 38 -5.81 -11.29 -1.97
C ASN A 38 -7.00 -11.82 -1.16
N LEU A 39 -8.19 -11.27 -1.39
CA LEU A 39 -9.42 -11.63 -0.69
C LEU A 39 -9.88 -13.08 -0.91
N ALA A 40 -9.32 -13.80 -1.89
CA ALA A 40 -9.50 -15.24 -2.02
C ALA A 40 -8.80 -16.05 -0.90
N LYS A 41 -7.70 -15.54 -0.36
CA LYS A 41 -6.96 -16.11 0.78
C LYS A 41 -6.46 -14.99 1.70
N PRO A 42 -7.35 -14.33 2.47
CA PRO A 42 -7.03 -13.05 3.12
C PRO A 42 -6.31 -13.20 4.47
N GLN A 43 -6.16 -14.42 4.99
CA GLN A 43 -5.47 -14.69 6.27
C GLN A 43 -3.98 -14.37 6.22
N GLU A 44 -3.37 -14.45 5.04
CA GLU A 44 -1.94 -14.26 4.84
C GLU A 44 -1.71 -13.19 3.76
N PRO A 45 -0.67 -12.36 3.89
CA PRO A 45 -0.30 -11.44 2.83
C PRO A 45 0.08 -12.22 1.58
N PHE A 46 -0.48 -11.83 0.44
CA PHE A 46 -0.01 -12.25 -0.88
C PHE A 46 1.44 -11.82 -1.09
N ARG A 47 1.79 -10.59 -0.67
CA ARG A 47 3.18 -10.09 -0.65
C ARG A 47 3.41 -9.13 0.49
N SER A 48 4.66 -9.04 0.93
CA SER A 48 5.10 -8.06 1.91
C SER A 48 6.52 -7.60 1.64
N PHE A 49 6.72 -6.29 1.56
CA PHE A 49 8.00 -5.67 1.17
C PHE A 49 8.09 -4.24 1.70
N ASP A 50 9.29 -3.65 1.63
CA ASP A 50 9.47 -2.26 2.04
C ASP A 50 9.07 -1.28 0.93
N SER A 51 8.47 -0.17 1.34
CA SER A 51 8.13 0.94 0.46
C SER A 51 9.38 1.45 -0.26
N PRO A 52 9.27 1.77 -1.56
CA PRO A 52 10.36 2.40 -2.30
C PRO A 52 10.64 3.84 -1.85
N LEU A 53 9.76 4.41 -1.00
CA LEU A 53 9.88 5.76 -0.46
C LEU A 53 10.70 5.75 0.82
N LYS A 54 11.46 6.83 1.05
CA LYS A 54 12.39 6.94 2.18
C LYS A 54 11.69 7.33 3.46
N MET A 55 10.61 8.10 3.35
CA MET A 55 9.83 8.57 4.51
C MET A 55 8.53 7.79 4.69
N GLN A 56 7.89 8.01 5.83
CA GLN A 56 6.64 7.38 6.24
C GLN A 56 5.55 7.47 5.15
N SER A 57 4.93 6.32 4.84
CA SER A 57 3.74 6.23 4.00
C SER A 57 2.54 6.91 4.69
N ARG A 58 1.81 7.73 3.96
CA ARG A 58 0.64 8.48 4.45
C ARG A 58 -0.67 8.12 3.75
N CYS A 59 -0.61 7.71 2.49
CA CYS A 59 -1.79 7.33 1.72
C CYS A 59 -1.44 6.20 0.73
N ILE A 60 -2.46 5.42 0.36
CA ILE A 60 -2.36 4.36 -0.63
C ILE A 60 -3.66 4.32 -1.45
N ALA A 61 -3.57 4.00 -2.74
CA ALA A 61 -4.71 3.88 -3.63
C ALA A 61 -4.44 2.81 -4.70
N ASN A 62 -5.32 1.83 -4.83
CA ASN A 62 -5.22 0.77 -5.82
C ASN A 62 -5.54 1.30 -7.22
N PHE A 63 -4.94 0.70 -8.24
CA PHE A 63 -5.32 0.95 -9.62
C PHE A 63 -6.67 0.30 -9.92
N LYS A 64 -7.48 0.94 -10.77
CA LYS A 64 -8.80 0.43 -11.16
C LYS A 64 -8.73 -0.92 -11.87
N ASP A 65 -7.65 -1.17 -12.62
CA ASP A 65 -7.38 -2.41 -13.33
C ASP A 65 -6.82 -3.53 -12.42
N LYS A 66 -6.58 -3.24 -11.13
CA LYS A 66 -6.05 -4.15 -10.10
C LYS A 66 -4.61 -4.59 -10.35
N SER A 67 -3.90 -3.95 -11.28
CA SER A 67 -2.52 -4.32 -11.61
C SER A 67 -1.50 -3.79 -10.60
N GLY A 68 -1.89 -2.91 -9.68
CA GLY A 68 -1.01 -2.26 -8.72
C GLY A 68 -1.70 -1.24 -7.83
N PHE A 69 -0.89 -0.36 -7.24
CA PHE A 69 -1.32 0.76 -6.41
C PHE A 69 -0.29 1.90 -6.44
N ALA A 70 -0.76 3.09 -6.09
CA ALA A 70 0.07 4.25 -5.76
C ALA A 70 0.19 4.36 -4.23
N VAL A 71 1.39 4.66 -3.72
CA VAL A 71 1.64 4.97 -2.31
C VAL A 71 2.25 6.36 -2.21
N GLY A 72 1.70 7.21 -1.36
CA GLY A 72 2.24 8.54 -1.07
C GLY A 72 2.93 8.59 0.29
N SER A 73 4.03 9.33 0.39
CA SER A 73 4.75 9.56 1.66
C SER A 73 4.77 11.03 2.06
N ILE A 74 5.18 11.27 3.31
CA ILE A 74 5.26 12.62 3.89
C ILE A 74 6.37 13.51 3.28
N GLU A 75 7.25 12.98 2.43
CA GLU A 75 8.34 13.73 1.77
C GLU A 75 7.95 14.35 0.41
N GLY A 76 6.65 14.42 0.12
CA GLY A 76 6.16 14.88 -1.18
C GLY A 76 6.63 13.98 -2.31
N ARG A 77 6.37 12.67 -2.18
CA ARG A 77 6.64 11.68 -3.22
C ARG A 77 5.50 10.69 -3.31
N VAL A 78 5.29 10.17 -4.52
CA VAL A 78 4.41 9.05 -4.80
C VAL A 78 5.20 7.95 -5.49
N GLY A 79 5.01 6.71 -5.04
CA GLY A 79 5.54 5.50 -5.66
C GLY A 79 4.42 4.72 -6.35
N ILE A 80 4.66 4.32 -7.60
CA ILE A 80 3.81 3.43 -8.40
C ILE A 80 4.35 2.01 -8.23
N GLN A 81 3.53 1.09 -7.76
CA GLN A 81 3.90 -0.30 -7.45
C GLN A 81 2.91 -1.27 -8.09
N HIS A 82 3.40 -2.18 -8.92
CA HIS A 82 2.60 -3.24 -9.53
C HIS A 82 2.56 -4.49 -8.65
N VAL A 83 1.48 -5.26 -8.75
CA VAL A 83 1.27 -6.54 -8.05
C VAL A 83 2.22 -7.65 -8.55
N GLU A 84 2.75 -7.52 -9.76
CA GLU A 84 3.82 -8.39 -10.24
C GLU A 84 5.16 -8.06 -9.58
N GLU A 85 5.98 -9.08 -9.30
CA GLU A 85 7.28 -8.88 -8.66
C GLU A 85 8.28 -8.23 -9.63
N LYS A 86 9.03 -7.23 -9.16
CA LYS A 86 10.09 -6.53 -9.93
C LYS A 86 9.64 -5.98 -11.29
N SER A 87 8.39 -5.54 -11.40
CA SER A 87 7.91 -4.87 -12.60
C SER A 87 8.80 -3.67 -12.94
N LYS A 88 9.34 -3.64 -14.16
CA LYS A 88 10.09 -2.49 -14.71
C LYS A 88 9.25 -1.22 -14.79
N LYS A 89 7.93 -1.33 -14.62
CA LYS A 89 6.97 -0.22 -14.56
C LYS A 89 6.86 0.40 -13.16
N ASN A 90 7.59 -0.10 -12.17
CA ASN A 90 7.63 0.51 -10.83
C ASN A 90 8.55 1.73 -10.86
N PHE A 91 8.04 2.88 -10.41
CA PHE A 91 8.81 4.13 -10.32
C PHE A 91 8.28 5.00 -9.18
N ALA A 92 9.02 6.05 -8.84
CA ALA A 92 8.56 7.06 -7.89
C ALA A 92 8.88 8.47 -8.42
N PHE A 93 8.03 9.43 -8.11
CA PHE A 93 8.18 10.82 -8.55
C PHE A 93 7.93 11.79 -7.39
N LYS A 94 8.48 13.00 -7.53
CA LYS A 94 8.27 14.11 -6.57
C LYS A 94 6.95 14.80 -6.90
N CYS A 95 6.23 15.24 -5.88
CA CYS A 95 4.96 15.95 -5.99
C CYS A 95 4.73 16.79 -4.73
N HIS A 96 3.80 17.74 -4.76
CA HIS A 96 3.46 18.59 -3.59
C HIS A 96 4.69 19.27 -2.95
N ARG A 97 5.66 19.67 -3.78
CA ARG A 97 6.79 20.49 -3.37
C ARG A 97 6.49 21.91 -3.80
N HIS A 98 6.72 22.88 -2.91
CA HIS A 98 6.74 24.26 -3.33
C HIS A 98 8.04 24.47 -4.10
N ASN A 99 7.93 24.94 -5.34
CA ASN A 99 9.07 25.55 -6.00
C ASN A 99 9.04 27.00 -5.49
N ASP A 100 9.85 27.28 -4.47
CA ASP A 100 10.22 28.67 -4.21
C ASP A 100 11.04 29.11 -5.43
N GLU A 101 10.44 29.89 -6.33
CA GLU A 101 11.22 30.85 -7.12
C GLU A 101 11.66 32.00 -6.20
#